data_AF-A0A660S138-F1
#
_entry.id   AF-A0A660S138-F1
#
_cell.length_a   1.000
_cell.length_b   1.000
_cell.length_c   1.000
_cell.angle_alpha   90.00
_cell.angle_beta   90.00
_cell.angle_gamma   90.00
#
_symmetry.space_group_name_H-M   'P 1'
#
loop_
_entity.id
_entity.type
_entity.pdbx_description
1 polymer ?
#
loop_
_entity_poly.entity_id
_entity_poly.type
_entity_poly.pdbx_seq_one_letter_code
_entity_poly.pdbx_strand_id
1 'polypeptide(L)'
;MKKVLFLAVVLGFVVFFSLSALAITIGFEPVSQEVVVGDLASVNLVISGLGDYSEPSLGTFDLDIHFDPTILAFDSATFGDLV
;
A
#
# COMPACT_ATOMS: atom_id res chain seq x y z
N MET A 1 -17.91 44.35 -3.88
CA MET A 1 -17.78 43.68 -2.56
C MET A 1 -18.45 42.30 -2.51
N LYS A 2 -19.71 42.13 -2.92
CA LYS A 2 -20.39 40.80 -2.94
C LYS A 2 -19.65 39.70 -3.71
N LYS A 3 -19.09 40.00 -4.89
CA LYS A 3 -18.35 39.02 -5.72
C LYS A 3 -17.04 38.53 -5.09
N VAL A 4 -16.33 39.43 -4.40
CA VAL A 4 -15.07 39.11 -3.71
C VAL A 4 -15.35 38.27 -2.47
N LEU A 5 -16.40 38.60 -1.72
CA LEU A 5 -16.85 37.80 -0.59
C LEU A 5 -17.28 36.40 -1.02
N PHE A 6 -18.05 36.30 -2.12
CA PHE A 6 -18.46 35.00 -2.68
C PHE A 6 -17.25 34.16 -3.11
N LEU A 7 -16.27 34.77 -3.80
CA LEU A 7 -15.07 34.07 -4.23
C LEU A 7 -14.23 33.59 -3.03
N ALA A 8 -14.09 34.41 -1.98
CA ALA A 8 -13.38 34.04 -0.76
C ALA A 8 -14.07 32.87 -0.02
N VAL A 9 -15.40 32.84 0.02
CA VAL A 9 -16.17 31.74 0.61
C VAL A 9 -16.01 30.45 -0.19
N VAL A 10 -16.08 30.52 -1.53
CA VAL A 10 -15.86 29.35 -2.41
C VAL A 10 -14.43 28.82 -2.28
N LEU A 11 -13.44 29.70 -2.25
CA LEU A 11 -12.04 29.31 -2.10
C LEU A 11 -11.78 28.68 -0.73
N GLY A 12 -12.37 29.21 0.33
CA GLY A 12 -12.35 28.60 1.66
C GLY A 12 -12.94 27.19 1.63
N PHE A 13 -14.12 27.01 1.04
CA PHE A 13 -14.76 25.69 0.92
C PHE A 13 -13.90 24.68 0.17
N VAL A 14 -13.25 25.08 -0.94
CA VAL A 14 -12.37 24.17 -1.71
C VAL A 14 -11.16 23.72 -0.89
N VAL A 15 -10.57 24.61 -0.08
CA VAL A 15 -9.40 24.27 0.75
C VAL A 15 -9.78 23.36 1.94
N PHE A 16 -11.00 23.48 2.48
CA PHE A 16 -11.48 22.63 3.58
C PHE A 16 -11.97 21.25 3.14
N PHE A 17 -12.20 21.03 1.83
CA PHE A 17 -12.64 19.75 1.27
C PHE A 17 -11.50 19.01 0.56
N SER A 18 -10.33 18.88 1.20
CA SER A 18 -9.32 17.94 0.71
C SER A 18 -9.81 16.52 0.92
N LEU A 19 -10.21 15.84 -0.16
CA LEU A 19 -10.49 14.41 -0.14
C LEU A 19 -9.21 13.67 0.26
N SER A 20 -9.31 12.77 1.24
CA SER A 20 -8.22 11.83 1.53
C SER A 20 -7.91 11.05 0.26
N ALA A 21 -6.68 11.14 -0.22
CA ALA A 21 -6.20 10.26 -1.28
C ALA A 21 -6.19 8.83 -0.72
N LEU A 22 -7.19 8.03 -1.08
CA LEU A 22 -7.23 6.59 -0.80
C LEU A 22 -6.21 5.90 -1.70
N ALA A 23 -4.94 6.02 -1.35
CA ALA A 23 -3.85 5.38 -2.09
C ALA A 23 -3.89 3.88 -1.81
N ILE A 24 -3.96 3.09 -2.87
CA ILE A 24 -3.69 1.64 -2.81
C ILE A 24 -2.23 1.48 -2.41
N THR A 25 -1.97 0.68 -1.38
CA THR A 25 -0.62 0.41 -0.89
C THR A 25 -0.23 -1.03 -1.14
N ILE A 26 1.03 -1.25 -1.50
CA ILE A 26 1.64 -2.58 -1.60
C ILE A 26 2.84 -2.55 -0.66
N GLY A 27 2.99 -3.58 0.18
CA GLY A 27 4.07 -3.64 1.16
C GLY A 27 4.27 -5.04 1.74
N PHE A 28 5.30 -5.16 2.57
CA PHE A 28 5.60 -6.39 3.29
C PHE A 28 5.09 -6.34 4.73
N GLU A 29 4.54 -7.46 5.21
CA GLU A 29 4.11 -7.65 6.60
C GLU A 29 4.73 -8.96 7.14
N PRO A 30 5.54 -8.94 8.23
CA PRO A 30 5.91 -7.76 8.98
C PRO A 30 6.90 -6.85 8.23
N VAL A 31 6.83 -5.55 8.51
CA VAL A 31 7.75 -4.53 7.95
C VAL A 31 9.19 -4.74 8.42
N SER A 32 9.37 -5.34 9.59
CA SER A 32 10.66 -5.73 10.16
C SER A 32 10.50 -6.94 11.07
N GLN A 33 11.49 -7.81 11.09
CA GLN A 33 11.55 -8.94 12.01
C GLN A 33 13.00 -9.16 12.47
N GLU A 34 13.15 -9.67 13.68
CA GLU A 34 14.42 -10.18 14.20
C GLU A 34 14.42 -11.70 14.04
N VAL A 35 15.45 -12.25 13.42
CA VAL A 35 15.61 -13.69 13.17
C VAL A 35 17.01 -14.14 13.54
N VAL A 36 17.15 -15.39 13.98
CA VAL A 36 18.46 -15.97 14.25
C VAL A 36 19.10 -16.38 12.92
N VAL A 37 20.43 -16.23 12.81
CA VAL A 37 21.17 -16.63 11.61
C VAL A 37 20.95 -18.11 11.32
N GLY A 38 20.49 -18.42 10.11
CA GLY A 38 20.18 -19.76 9.64
C GLY A 38 18.70 -20.14 9.72
N ASP A 39 17.89 -19.38 10.46
CA ASP A 39 16.43 -19.55 10.47
C ASP A 39 15.77 -18.90 9.25
N LEU A 40 14.55 -19.33 8.94
CA LEU A 40 13.74 -18.74 7.87
C LEU A 40 13.14 -17.40 8.31
N ALA A 41 13.32 -16.37 7.49
CA ALA A 41 12.58 -15.11 7.57
C ALA A 41 11.40 -15.16 6.60
N SER A 42 10.17 -15.03 7.11
CA SER A 42 8.95 -15.06 6.30
C SER A 42 8.27 -13.71 6.33
N VAL A 43 7.85 -13.21 5.16
CA VAL A 43 7.05 -11.99 5.01
C VAL A 43 5.91 -12.23 4.04
N ASN A 44 4.78 -11.59 4.30
CA ASN A 44 3.65 -11.54 3.39
C ASN A 44 3.79 -10.31 2.50
N LEU A 45 3.58 -10.46 1.20
CA LEU A 45 3.39 -9.34 0.30
C LEU A 45 1.90 -8.99 0.26
N VAL A 46 1.54 -7.82 0.77
CA VAL A 46 0.14 -7.41 0.99
C VAL A 46 -0.19 -6.19 0.14
N ILE A 47 -1.35 -6.22 -0.50
CA ILE A 47 -2.00 -5.06 -1.12
C ILE A 47 -3.20 -4.62 -0.27
N SER A 48 -3.35 -3.31 -0.04
CA SER A 48 -4.43 -2.74 0.78
C SER A 48 -5.11 -1.58 0.06
N GLY A 49 -6.36 -1.29 0.47
CA GLY A 49 -7.16 -0.21 -0.13
C GLY A 49 -7.95 -0.62 -1.39
N LEU A 50 -8.02 -1.93 -1.68
CA LEU A 50 -8.92 -2.46 -2.72
C LEU A 50 -10.34 -2.68 -2.18
N GLY A 51 -11.32 -2.65 -3.07
CA GLY A 51 -12.70 -3.04 -2.81
C GLY A 51 -12.90 -4.54 -2.99
N ASP A 52 -13.67 -5.15 -2.08
CA ASP A 52 -14.09 -6.55 -2.21
C ASP A 52 -15.23 -6.66 -3.23
N TYR A 53 -15.01 -7.41 -4.31
CA TYR A 53 -15.91 -7.50 -5.47
C TYR A 53 -16.34 -6.14 -6.05
N SER A 54 -15.59 -5.06 -5.79
CA SER A 54 -15.89 -3.70 -6.25
C SER A 54 -14.64 -2.92 -6.62
N GLU A 55 -14.79 -1.85 -7.40
CA GLU A 55 -13.69 -0.92 -7.64
C GLU A 55 -13.34 -0.16 -6.34
N PRO A 56 -12.05 0.17 -6.12
CA PRO A 56 -10.89 -0.19 -6.94
C PRO A 56 -10.45 -1.66 -6.75
N SER A 57 -10.11 -2.37 -7.83
CA SER A 57 -9.68 -3.77 -7.79
C SER A 57 -8.36 -4.00 -8.56
N LEU A 58 -7.69 -5.12 -8.31
CA LEU A 58 -6.45 -5.52 -9.00
C LEU A 58 -6.74 -6.64 -10.00
N GLY A 59 -6.45 -6.40 -11.28
CA GLY A 59 -6.62 -7.41 -12.33
C GLY A 59 -5.38 -8.28 -12.55
N THR A 60 -4.26 -7.66 -12.88
CA THR A 60 -2.96 -8.34 -13.12
C THR A 60 -1.84 -7.56 -12.44
N PHE A 61 -0.77 -8.25 -12.10
CA PHE A 61 0.43 -7.65 -11.51
C PHE A 61 1.68 -8.38 -12.01
N ASP A 62 2.80 -7.65 -11.97
CA ASP A 62 4.15 -8.14 -12.21
C ASP A 62 5.05 -7.40 -11.21
N LEU A 63 5.89 -8.14 -10.48
CA LEU A 63 6.66 -7.62 -9.35
C LEU A 63 8.04 -8.26 -9.30
N ASP A 64 9.06 -7.40 -9.21
CA ASP A 64 10.44 -7.80 -8.93
C ASP A 64 10.78 -7.51 -7.46
N ILE A 65 11.11 -8.56 -6.70
CA ILE A 65 11.49 -8.45 -5.29
C ILE A 65 13.01 -8.63 -5.17
N HIS A 66 13.66 -7.61 -4.62
CA HIS A 66 15.12 -7.61 -4.41
C HIS A 66 15.44 -7.69 -2.93
N PHE A 67 16.49 -8.45 -2.61
CA PHE A 67 17.07 -8.56 -1.26
C PHE A 67 18.59 -8.60 -1.38
N ASP A 68 19.30 -8.37 -0.28
CA ASP A 68 20.76 -8.52 -0.24
C ASP A 68 21.12 -10.02 -0.18
N PRO A 69 21.73 -10.59 -1.23
CA PRO A 69 22.06 -12.02 -1.29
C PRO A 69 23.22 -12.41 -0.37
N THR A 70 23.92 -11.45 0.23
CA THR A 70 24.96 -11.72 1.23
C THR A 70 24.38 -11.96 2.62
N ILE A 71 23.09 -11.64 2.82
CA ILE A 71 22.36 -11.79 4.08
C ILE A 71 21.26 -12.84 3.96
N LEU A 72 20.49 -12.82 2.87
CA LEU A 72 19.34 -13.68 2.64
C LEU A 72 19.53 -14.55 1.39
N ALA A 73 18.95 -15.74 1.39
CA ALA A 73 18.79 -16.58 0.20
C ALA A 73 17.31 -16.88 0.00
N PHE A 74 16.85 -16.82 -1.25
CA PHE A 74 15.46 -17.18 -1.56
C PHE A 74 15.25 -18.68 -1.33
N ASP A 75 14.23 -19.01 -0.55
CA ASP A 75 13.81 -20.38 -0.30
C ASP A 75 12.56 -20.74 -1.11
N SER A 76 11.44 -20.06 -0.84
CA SER A 76 10.16 -20.35 -1.46
C SER A 76 9.21 -19.14 -1.47
N ALA A 77 8.17 -19.23 -2.30
CA ALA A 77 7.04 -18.29 -2.31
C ALA A 77 5.74 -19.07 -2.52
N THR A 78 4.70 -18.68 -1.79
CA THR A 78 3.35 -19.23 -1.93
C THR A 78 2.39 -18.11 -2.29
N PHE A 79 1.43 -18.39 -3.17
CA PHE A 79 0.44 -17.42 -3.63
C PHE A 79 -0.93 -17.73 -3.03
N GLY A 80 -1.63 -16.67 -2.63
CA GLY A 80 -2.92 -16.75 -1.95
C GLY A 80 -2.76 -17.00 -0.45
N ASP A 81 -3.80 -16.67 0.31
CA ASP A 81 -3.88 -17.08 1.71
C ASP A 81 -4.16 -18.58 1.76
N LEU A 82 -3.29 -19.31 2.47
CA LEU A 82 -3.61 -20.64 2.96
C LEU A 82 -4.65 -20.45 4.06
N VAL A 83 -5.93 -20.55 3.69
CA VAL A 83 -7.06 -20.49 4.63
C VAL A 83 -6.88 -21.47 5.77
#